data_AF-A0A6N3J6J2-F1
#
_entry.id   AF-A0A6N3J6J2-F1
#
_cell.length_a   1.000
_cell.length_b   1.000
_cell.length_c   1.000
_cell.angle_alpha   90.00
_cell.angle_beta   90.00
_cell.angle_gamma   90.00
#
_symmetry.space_group_name_H-M   'P 1'
#
loop_
_entity.id
_entity.type
_entity.pdbx_description
1 polymer ?
#
loop_
_entity_poly.entity_id
_entity_poly.type
_entity_poly.pdbx_seq_one_letter_code
_entity_poly.pdbx_strand_id
1 'polypeptide(L)' 'MTTASTSPFTVLNQTTAASFNEQKNLIKRVFKGKPVQCPSCKQTLKVVLPEQVKAEQTAGIFCAKGCTDIELDMEAVAGL' A
#
# COMPACT_ATOMS: atom_id res chain seq x y z
N MET A 1 18.66 9.32 -37.31
CA MET A 1 18.60 8.70 -35.96
C MET A 1 17.15 8.47 -35.62
N THR A 2 16.67 7.24 -35.77
CA THR A 2 15.26 6.86 -35.60
C THR A 2 14.98 6.61 -34.12
N THR A 3 14.32 7.55 -33.44
CA THR A 3 13.83 7.35 -32.07
C THR A 3 12.64 6.41 -32.11
N ALA A 4 12.81 5.21 -31.55
CA ALA A 4 11.76 4.21 -31.41
C ALA A 4 10.52 4.82 -30.73
N SER A 5 9.39 4.76 -31.42
CA SER A 5 8.09 5.26 -31.03
C SER A 5 7.45 4.36 -29.97
N THR A 6 7.97 4.40 -28.73
CA THR A 6 7.22 3.90 -27.59
C THR A 6 6.10 4.89 -27.29
N SER A 7 4.85 4.48 -27.49
CA SER A 7 3.71 5.37 -27.22
C SER A 7 3.75 5.81 -25.75
N PRO A 8 3.40 7.08 -25.42
CA PRO A 8 3.33 7.53 -24.04
C PRO A 8 2.39 6.65 -23.20
N PHE A 9 1.35 6.09 -23.81
CA PHE A 9 0.43 5.14 -23.17
C PHE A 9 1.12 3.82 -22.76
N THR A 10 2.08 3.33 -23.54
CA THR A 10 2.84 2.11 -23.19
C THR A 10 3.65 2.31 -21.91
N VAL A 11 4.34 3.46 -21.80
CA VAL A 11 5.13 3.81 -20.61
C VAL A 11 4.22 3.99 -19.38
N LEU A 12 3.07 4.65 -19.56
CA LEU A 12 2.09 4.81 -18.48
C LEU A 12 1.56 3.46 -17.98
N ASN A 13 1.17 2.56 -18.89
CA ASN A 13 0.68 1.23 -18.50
C ASN A 13 1.73 0.43 -17.72
N GLN A 14 3.00 0.46 -18.15
CA GLN A 14 4.10 -0.19 -17.43
C GLN A 14 4.30 0.41 -16.04
N THR A 15 4.27 1.74 -15.93
CA THR A 15 4.43 2.45 -14.66
C THR A 15 3.29 2.14 -13.68
N THR A 16 2.05 2.08 -14.19
CA THR A 16 0.88 1.69 -13.41
C THR A 16 0.99 0.24 -12.92
N ALA A 17 1.39 -0.69 -13.79
CA ALA A 17 1.56 -2.10 -13.42
C ALA A 17 2.67 -2.29 -12.37
N ALA A 18 3.78 -1.57 -12.50
CA ALA A 18 4.84 -1.56 -11.49
C ALA A 18 4.31 -1.04 -10.14
N SER A 19 3.66 0.13 -10.14
CA SER A 19 3.09 0.74 -8.93
C SER A 19 2.09 -0.18 -8.22
N PHE A 20 1.20 -0.84 -8.98
CA PHE A 20 0.25 -1.80 -8.42
C PHE A 20 0.94 -2.99 -7.76
N ASN A 21 1.95 -3.56 -8.41
CA ASN A 21 2.70 -4.69 -7.86
C ASN A 21 3.48 -4.31 -6.62
N GLU A 22 4.05 -3.10 -6.58
CA GLU A 22 4.74 -2.57 -5.39
C GLU A 22 3.79 -2.43 -4.20
N GLN A 23 2.62 -1.83 -4.42
CA GLN A 23 1.58 -1.70 -3.38
C GLN A 23 1.11 -3.06 -2.88
N LYS A 24 0.79 -4.00 -3.79
CA LYS A 24 0.41 -5.38 -3.44
C LYS A 24 1.49 -6.09 -2.62
N ASN A 25 2.76 -5.94 -3.00
CA ASN A 25 3.88 -6.55 -2.29
C ASN A 25 4.13 -5.91 -0.93
N LEU A 26 3.87 -4.61 -0.78
CA LEU A 26 3.91 -3.91 0.50
C LEU A 26 2.89 -4.51 1.47
N ILE A 27 1.63 -4.59 1.05
CA ILE A 27 0.53 -5.16 1.84
C ILE A 27 0.88 -6.59 2.28
N LYS A 28 1.33 -7.44 1.35
CA LYS A 28 1.76 -8.81 1.66
C LYS A 28 2.90 -8.88 2.68
N ARG A 29 3.88 -7.97 2.63
CA ARG A 29 4.99 -7.96 3.58
C ARG A 29 4.54 -7.53 4.98
N VAL A 30 3.62 -6.57 5.05
CA VAL A 30 3.05 -6.10 6.32
C VAL A 30 2.31 -7.25 7.02
N PHE A 31 1.43 -7.95 6.30
CA PHE A 31 0.68 -9.08 6.87
C PHE A 31 1.50 -10.35 7.12
N LYS A 32 2.75 -10.44 6.65
CA LYS A 32 3.70 -11.48 7.06
C LYS A 32 4.27 -11.28 8.48
N GLY A 33 3.85 -10.22 9.19
CA GLY A 33 4.21 -9.96 10.57
C GLY A 33 5.62 -9.39 10.77
N LYS A 34 6.32 -8.99 9.71
CA LYS A 34 7.62 -8.31 9.81
C LYS A 34 7.41 -6.79 9.78
N PRO A 35 8.21 -6.00 10.52
CA PRO A 35 8.16 -4.55 10.43
C PRO A 35 8.56 -4.09 9.02
N VAL A 36 7.70 -3.30 8.38
CA VAL A 36 7.92 -2.75 7.03
C VAL A 36 8.06 -1.24 7.12
N GLN A 37 9.08 -0.70 6.46
CA GLN A 37 9.29 0.75 6.36
C GLN A 37 8.53 1.34 5.19
N CYS A 38 8.00 2.55 5.38
CA CYS A 38 7.42 3.36 4.33
C CYS A 38 8.46 3.63 3.23
N PRO A 39 8.14 3.41 1.95
CA PRO A 39 9.09 3.61 0.86
C PRO A 39 9.57 5.07 0.77
N SER A 40 8.70 6.04 1.08
CA SER A 40 8.96 7.48 0.94
C SER A 40 9.75 8.07 2.12
N CYS A 41 9.34 7.80 3.36
CA CYS A 41 9.94 8.45 4.55
C CYS A 41 10.74 7.52 5.46
N LYS A 42 10.82 6.22 5.14
CA LYS A 42 11.53 5.16 5.88
C LYS A 42 11.07 4.91 7.32
N GLN A 43 10.00 5.56 7.77
CA GLN A 43 9.38 5.25 9.06
C GLN A 43 8.61 3.93 9.00
N THR A 44 8.51 3.22 10.12
CA THR A 44 7.74 1.97 10.22
C THR A 44 6.26 2.24 9.95
N LEU A 45 5.67 1.42 9.06
CA LEU A 45 4.23 1.44 8.79
C LEU A 45 3.46 0.87 9.97
N LYS A 46 2.30 1.45 10.24
CA LYS A 46 1.36 0.98 11.26
C LYS A 46 0.20 0.27 10.59
N VAL A 47 -0.30 -0.79 11.22
CA VAL A 47 -1.53 -1.47 10.83
C VAL A 47 -2.59 -1.09 11.85
N VAL A 48 -3.74 -0.63 11.37
CA VAL A 48 -4.94 -0.43 12.19
C VAL A 48 -5.89 -1.56 11.85
N LEU A 49 -6.20 -2.39 12.84
CA LEU A 49 -7.17 -3.48 12.69
C LEU A 49 -8.60 -2.97 12.91
N PRO A 50 -9.63 -3.66 12.39
CA PRO A 50 -11.03 -3.25 12.57
C PRO A 50 -11.44 -3.02 14.03
N GLU A 51 -10.88 -3.78 14.97
CA GLU A 51 -11.15 -3.65 16.42
C GLU A 51 -10.58 -2.37 17.03
N GLN A 52 -9.58 -1.77 16.37
CA GLN A 52 -8.86 -0.58 16.81
C GLN A 52 -9.40 0.70 16.16
N VAL A 53 -10.33 0.56 15.21
CA VAL A 53 -10.96 1.66 14.49
C VAL A 53 -11.75 2.53 15.48
N LYS A 54 -11.39 3.81 15.53
CA LYS A 54 -12.17 4.87 16.18
C LYS A 54 -13.04 5.56 15.12
N ALA A 55 -14.04 6.34 15.54
CA ALA A 55 -15.09 6.92 14.69
C ALA A 55 -14.63 7.67 13.41
N GLU A 56 -13.34 7.98 13.25
CA GLU A 56 -12.76 8.74 12.13
C GLU A 56 -11.61 8.01 11.42
N GLN A 57 -11.35 6.73 11.74
CA GLN A 57 -10.26 5.95 11.11
C GLN A 57 -10.82 4.70 10.44
N THR A 58 -10.24 4.32 9.31
CA THR A 58 -10.53 3.05 8.65
C THR A 58 -9.48 2.01 9.02
N ALA A 59 -9.82 0.73 8.87
CA ALA A 59 -8.87 -0.34 9.04
C ALA A 59 -7.90 -0.31 7.84
N GLY A 60 -6.60 -0.49 8.06
CA GLY A 60 -5.63 -0.29 6.98
C GLY A 60 -4.17 -0.22 7.38
N ILE A 61 -3.34 0.23 6.45
CA ILE A 61 -1.88 0.42 6.60
C ILE A 61 -1.55 1.89 6.43
N PHE A 62 -0.99 2.49 7.47
CA PHE A 62 -0.77 3.93 7.55
C PHE A 62 0.66 4.28 7.92
N CYS A 63 1.16 5.33 7.28
CA CYS A 63 2.38 6.00 7.65
C CYS A 63 2.07 7.18 8.58
N ALA A 64 2.87 7.41 9.63
CA ALA A 64 2.66 8.52 10.57
C ALA A 64 2.69 9.91 9.91
N LYS A 65 3.38 10.05 8.77
CA LYS A 65 3.44 11.27 7.96
C LYS A 65 2.39 11.36 6.85
N GLY A 66 1.53 10.34 6.69
CA GLY A 66 0.55 10.28 5.59
C GLY A 66 1.13 9.89 4.22
N CYS A 67 2.39 9.49 4.12
CA CYS A 67 3.01 9.08 2.85
C CYS A 67 2.43 7.78 2.26
N THR A 68 1.82 6.96 3.11
CA THR A 68 1.17 5.71 2.76
C THR A 68 -0.11 5.69 3.55
N ASP A 69 -1.21 5.60 2.83
CA ASP A 69 -2.57 5.66 3.35
C ASP A 69 -3.37 4.64 2.54
N ILE A 70 -3.38 3.39 3.03
CA ILE A 70 -4.01 2.27 2.35
C ILE A 70 -5.13 1.78 3.24
N GLU A 71 -6.35 2.17 2.90
CA GLU A 71 -7.55 1.60 3.49
C GLU A 71 -7.74 0.17 3.00
N LEU A 72 -8.08 -0.72 3.93
CA LEU A 72 -8.33 -2.12 3.64
C LEU A 72 -9.73 -2.46 4.11
N ASP A 73 -10.50 -3.04 3.19
CA ASP A 73 -11.78 -3.64 3.53
C ASP A 73 -11.52 -4.92 4.32
N MET A 74 -11.72 -4.83 5.63
CA MET A 74 -11.42 -5.90 6.60
C MET A 74 -12.61 -6.05 7.52
N GLU A 75 -13.30 -7.18 7.44
CA GLU A 75 -14.30 -7.53 8.46
C GLU A 75 -13.63 -8.12 9.70
N ALA A 76 -14.06 -7.67 10.88
CA ALA A 76 -13.75 -8.37 12.12
C ALA A 76 -14.46 -9.73 12.11
N VAL A 77 -13.72 -10.78 11.76
CA VAL A 77 -14.21 -12.16 11.97
C VAL A 77 -14.08 -12.44 13.47
N ALA A 78 -15.18 -12.25 14.20
CA ALA A 78 -15.32 -12.78 15.55
C ALA A 78 -15.31 -14.31 15.45
N GLY A 79 -14.13 -14.91 15.61
CA GLY A 79 -13.90 -16.33 15.34
C GLY A 79 -13.05 -17.00 16.40
N LEU A 80 -13.76 -17.68 17.32
CA LEU A 80 -13.37 -18.64 18.37
C LEU A 80 -13.07 -18.08 19.76
#